data_AF-A0A9D9WI57-F1
#
_entry.id   AF-A0A9D9WI57-F1
#
_cell.length_a   1.000
_cell.length_b   1.000
_cell.length_c   1.000
_cell.angle_alpha   90.00
_cell.angle_beta   90.00
_cell.angle_gamma   90.00
#
_symmetry.space_group_name_H-M   'P 1'
#
loop_
_entity.id
_entity.type
_entity.pdbx_description
1 polymer ?
#
loop_
_entity_poly.entity_id
_entity_poly.type
_entity_poly.pdbx_seq_one_letter_code
_entity_poly.pdbx_strand_id
1 'polypeptide(L)'
;DAYTHDMFESVKVSKILQSYRLSDPTVGFGQALQLQFDNNPAICAKHFKRPLGMLKPGAYADIITLDYAPFTPFGANNWRGHILFGCYGRMTNDVIINGKVVMKDRAILTVDVEKINARTEARAAEVWKNL
;
A
#
# COMPACT_ATOMS: atom_id res chain seq x y z
N ASP A 1 10.67 -13.74 0.65
CA ASP A 1 9.40 -14.49 0.67
C ASP A 1 8.36 -13.69 -0.12
N ALA A 2 7.25 -14.29 -0.54
CA ALA A 2 6.15 -13.61 -1.23
C ALA A 2 4.97 -13.35 -0.27
N TYR A 3 5.26 -13.01 0.99
CA TYR A 3 4.25 -13.03 2.06
C TYR A 3 3.02 -12.17 1.74
N THR A 4 3.20 -10.92 1.31
CA THR A 4 2.12 -10.11 0.72
C THR A 4 2.69 -8.97 -0.13
N HIS A 5 1.92 -8.52 -1.12
CA HIS A 5 2.18 -7.31 -1.91
C HIS A 5 1.17 -6.19 -1.58
N ASP A 6 0.37 -6.38 -0.53
CA ASP A 6 -0.60 -5.42 -0.03
C ASP A 6 0.01 -4.65 1.15
N MET A 7 0.26 -3.35 0.95
CA MET A 7 0.83 -2.49 1.99
C MET A 7 -0.13 -2.26 3.15
N PHE A 8 -1.45 -2.30 2.94
CA PHE A 8 -2.40 -2.17 4.04
C PHE A 8 -2.32 -3.40 4.97
N GLU A 9 -2.27 -4.59 4.38
CA GLU A 9 -2.12 -5.83 5.15
C GLU A 9 -0.75 -5.94 5.82
N SER A 10 0.32 -5.49 5.16
CA SER A 10 1.67 -5.44 5.75
C SER A 10 1.73 -4.59 7.02
N VAL A 11 1.06 -3.43 7.03
CA VAL A 11 1.03 -2.55 8.20
C VAL A 11 0.19 -3.15 9.32
N LYS A 12 -0.93 -3.81 9.01
CA LYS A 12 -1.73 -4.54 10.00
C LYS A 12 -0.91 -5.63 10.69
N VAL A 13 -0.16 -6.43 9.92
CA VAL A 13 0.72 -7.46 10.45
C VAL A 13 1.81 -6.85 11.32
N SER A 14 2.46 -5.76 10.88
CA SER A 14 3.47 -5.05 11.68
C SER A 14 2.92 -4.60 13.04
N LYS A 15 1.70 -4.05 13.08
CA LYS A 15 1.04 -3.68 14.34
C LYS A 15 0.85 -4.91 15.23
N ILE A 16 0.25 -5.97 14.71
CA ILE A 16 -0.12 -7.16 15.48
C ILE A 16 1.13 -7.84 16.05
N LEU A 17 2.20 -7.99 15.25
CA LEU A 17 3.45 -8.62 15.69
C LEU A 17 4.08 -7.89 16.87
N GLN A 18 4.06 -6.55 16.86
CA GLN A 18 4.58 -5.76 17.97
C GLN A 18 3.73 -5.91 19.23
N SER A 19 2.41 -5.83 19.10
CA SER A 19 1.49 -6.04 20.23
C SER A 19 1.68 -7.44 20.83
N TYR A 20 1.76 -8.47 19.98
CA TYR A 20 1.94 -9.86 20.37
C TYR A 20 3.27 -10.07 21.11
N ARG A 21 4.37 -9.59 20.53
CA ARG A 21 5.72 -9.76 21.10
C ARG A 21 5.82 -9.19 22.51
N LEU A 22 5.14 -8.07 22.76
CA LEU A 22 5.18 -7.35 24.04
C LEU A 22 4.00 -7.70 24.96
N SER A 23 3.07 -8.54 24.51
CA SER A 23 1.81 -8.85 25.21
C SER A 23 1.03 -7.60 25.62
N ASP A 24 1.09 -6.55 24.79
CA ASP A 24 0.46 -5.25 25.05
C ASP A 24 -0.32 -4.77 23.81
N PRO A 25 -1.67 -4.75 23.86
CA PRO A 25 -2.49 -4.35 22.71
C PRO A 25 -2.40 -2.86 22.37
N THR A 26 -1.86 -2.03 23.28
CA THR A 26 -1.70 -0.58 23.09
C THR A 26 -0.48 -0.23 22.24
N VAL A 27 0.46 -1.17 22.08
CA VAL A 27 1.68 -1.00 21.29
C VAL A 27 1.47 -1.44 19.84
N GLY A 28 2.20 -0.81 18.91
CA GLY A 28 2.28 -1.19 17.50
C GLY A 28 1.49 -0.27 16.57
N PHE A 29 0.44 0.41 17.07
CA PHE A 29 -0.37 1.31 16.25
C PHE A 29 0.45 2.46 15.68
N GLY A 30 1.05 3.27 16.57
CA GLY A 30 1.86 4.42 16.16
C GLY A 30 3.11 4.00 15.38
N GLN A 31 3.77 2.93 15.82
CA GLN A 31 4.99 2.41 15.20
C GLN A 31 4.74 1.93 13.77
N ALA A 32 3.68 1.16 13.52
CA ALA A 32 3.37 0.66 12.19
C ALA A 32 3.04 1.81 11.22
N LEU A 33 2.28 2.82 11.69
CA LEU A 33 1.96 4.00 10.90
C LEU A 33 3.19 4.88 10.63
N GLN A 34 4.06 5.06 11.62
CA GLN A 34 5.32 5.79 11.46
C GLN A 34 6.23 5.11 10.43
N LEU A 35 6.34 3.78 10.49
CA LEU A 35 7.09 3.01 9.49
C LEU A 35 6.54 3.26 8.08
N GLN A 36 5.22 3.16 7.91
CA GLN A 36 4.57 3.28 6.61
C GLN A 36 4.60 4.70 6.02
N PHE A 37 4.26 5.71 6.82
CA PHE A 37 3.94 7.05 6.32
C PHE A 37 5.03 8.08 6.58
N ASP A 38 5.95 7.84 7.51
CA ASP A 38 7.00 8.80 7.85
C ASP A 38 8.37 8.27 7.42
N ASN A 39 8.71 7.05 7.84
CA ASN A 39 10.04 6.48 7.61
C ASN A 39 10.25 6.07 6.15
N ASN A 40 9.28 5.42 5.51
CA ASN A 40 9.39 5.03 4.10
C ASN A 40 9.62 6.26 3.20
N PRO A 41 8.82 7.35 3.27
CA PRO A 41 9.13 8.57 2.52
C PRO A 41 10.48 9.18 2.87
N ALA A 42 10.88 9.20 4.14
CA ALA A 42 12.18 9.73 4.56
C ALA A 42 13.37 8.95 4.00
N ILE A 43 13.27 7.61 3.90
CA ILE A 43 14.27 6.75 3.27
C ILE A 43 14.33 7.04 1.77
N CYS A 44 13.17 7.01 1.09
CA CYS A 44 13.10 7.24 -0.34
C CYS A 44 13.57 8.65 -0.73
N ALA A 45 13.33 9.67 0.10
CA ALA A 45 13.80 11.05 -0.15
C ALA A 45 15.32 11.16 -0.33
N LYS A 46 16.11 10.20 0.14
CA LYS A 46 17.57 10.14 -0.08
C LYS A 46 17.95 9.75 -1.52
N HIS A 47 17.02 9.16 -2.26
CA HIS A 47 17.27 8.54 -3.56
C HIS A 47 16.47 9.20 -4.71
N PHE A 48 15.35 9.84 -4.41
CA PHE A 48 14.50 10.48 -5.41
C PHE A 48 14.71 12.00 -5.48
N LYS A 49 14.53 12.56 -6.68
CA LYS A 49 14.85 13.98 -6.97
C LYS A 49 13.81 14.97 -6.43
N ARG A 50 12.61 14.52 -6.10
CA ARG A 50 11.51 15.34 -5.58
C ARG A 50 10.90 14.67 -4.36
N PRO A 51 10.24 15.44 -3.46
CA PRO A 51 9.51 14.87 -2.33
C PRO A 51 8.45 13.85 -2.79
N LEU A 52 8.17 12.85 -1.96
CA LEU A 52 7.20 11.78 -2.23
C LEU A 52 6.46 11.40 -0.93
N GLY A 53 5.36 10.65 -1.06
CA GLY A 53 4.54 10.24 0.08
C GLY A 53 3.74 11.38 0.72
N MET A 54 3.55 12.50 0.01
CA MET A 54 2.84 13.67 0.51
C MET A 54 2.09 14.40 -0.61
N LEU A 55 0.91 14.95 -0.28
CA LEU A 55 0.13 15.79 -1.19
C LEU A 55 0.54 17.25 -1.01
N LYS A 56 1.59 17.67 -1.72
CA LYS A 56 2.14 19.04 -1.65
C LYS A 56 2.65 19.49 -3.03
N PRO A 57 2.50 20.78 -3.40
CA PRO A 57 3.13 21.32 -4.61
C PRO A 57 4.64 21.01 -4.67
N GLY A 58 5.11 20.55 -5.83
CA GLY A 58 6.51 20.18 -6.08
C GLY A 58 6.88 18.72 -5.74
N ALA A 59 6.01 17.97 -5.06
CA ALA A 59 6.18 16.53 -4.86
C ALA A 59 5.89 15.72 -6.14
N TYR A 60 6.31 14.45 -6.18
CA TYR A 60 5.80 13.51 -7.18
C TYR A 60 4.28 13.38 -7.04
N ALA A 61 3.57 13.42 -8.17
CA ALA A 61 2.13 13.18 -8.22
C ALA A 61 1.85 11.67 -8.21
N ASP A 62 2.21 11.02 -7.10
CA ASP A 62 1.94 9.62 -6.80
C ASP A 62 0.73 9.56 -5.85
N ILE A 63 -0.43 9.15 -6.38
CA ILE A 63 -1.71 9.27 -5.71
C ILE A 63 -2.50 7.99 -5.92
N ILE A 64 -3.17 7.52 -4.87
CA ILE A 64 -4.21 6.51 -4.98
C ILE A 64 -5.53 7.08 -4.48
N THR A 65 -6.64 6.60 -5.03
CA THR A 65 -7.97 6.79 -4.48
C THR A 65 -8.44 5.47 -3.85
N LEU A 66 -9.21 5.56 -2.78
CA LEU A 66 -9.76 4.39 -2.10
C LEU A 66 -11.28 4.47 -2.16
N ASP A 67 -11.90 3.39 -2.61
CA ASP A 67 -13.34 3.14 -2.46
C ASP A 67 -13.60 2.71 -1.02
N TYR A 68 -13.66 3.70 -0.13
CA TYR A 68 -13.79 3.52 1.31
C TYR A 68 -14.94 4.35 1.86
N ALA A 69 -16.00 3.66 2.30
CA ALA A 69 -17.15 4.24 2.96
C ALA A 69 -17.10 3.96 4.48
N PRO A 70 -16.61 4.90 5.31
CA PRO A 70 -16.52 4.68 6.74
C PRO A 70 -17.90 4.75 7.42
N PHE A 71 -18.13 3.89 8.42
CA PHE A 71 -19.31 3.96 9.29
C PHE A 71 -19.13 4.89 10.49
N THR A 72 -17.89 5.32 10.77
CA THR A 72 -17.55 6.28 11.82
C THR A 72 -17.09 7.60 11.20
N PRO A 73 -17.19 8.75 11.92
CA PRO A 73 -16.72 10.03 11.40
C PRO A 73 -15.28 9.94 10.91
N PHE A 74 -15.00 10.44 9.72
CA PHE A 74 -13.67 10.41 9.11
C PHE A 74 -13.09 11.83 9.03
N GLY A 75 -11.87 12.01 9.52
CA GLY A 75 -11.22 13.32 9.51
C GLY A 75 -9.72 13.29 9.81
N ALA A 76 -9.13 14.49 9.87
CA ALA A 76 -7.68 14.67 10.02
C ALA A 76 -7.10 13.99 11.28
N ASN A 77 -7.90 13.85 12.33
CA ASN A 77 -7.45 13.29 13.61
C ASN A 77 -7.47 11.75 13.65
N ASN A 78 -8.19 11.09 12.74
CA ASN A 78 -8.39 9.63 12.82
C ASN A 78 -8.20 8.87 11.50
N TRP A 79 -7.93 9.56 10.38
CA TRP A 79 -7.75 8.90 9.08
C TRP A 79 -6.72 7.75 9.12
N ARG A 80 -5.63 7.90 9.88
CA ARG A 80 -4.62 6.84 10.02
C ARG A 80 -5.18 5.56 10.66
N GLY A 81 -6.11 5.70 11.61
CA GLY A 81 -6.82 4.57 12.20
C GLY A 81 -7.74 3.89 11.18
N HIS A 82 -8.46 4.67 10.37
CA HIS A 82 -9.26 4.14 9.27
C HIS A 82 -8.41 3.39 8.24
N ILE A 83 -7.22 3.91 7.88
CA ILE A 83 -6.30 3.22 6.98
C ILE A 83 -5.82 1.89 7.58
N LEU A 84 -5.38 1.88 8.84
CA LEU A 84 -4.87 0.68 9.47
C LEU A 84 -5.95 -0.38 9.67
N PHE A 85 -7.13 0.00 10.17
CA PHE A 85 -8.15 -0.96 10.62
C PHE A 85 -9.25 -1.21 9.58
N GLY A 86 -9.54 -0.24 8.72
CA GLY A 86 -10.68 -0.27 7.81
C GLY A 86 -10.34 -0.52 6.35
N CYS A 87 -9.11 -0.22 5.91
CA CYS A 87 -8.72 -0.34 4.51
C CYS A 87 -7.98 -1.64 4.21
N TYR A 88 -8.11 -2.13 2.97
CA TYR A 88 -7.32 -3.24 2.40
C TYR A 88 -7.12 -3.02 0.90
N GLY A 89 -6.13 -3.67 0.28
CA GLY A 89 -5.65 -3.31 -1.06
C GLY A 89 -6.70 -3.37 -2.16
N ARG A 90 -7.70 -4.26 -2.04
CA ARG A 90 -8.84 -4.33 -2.97
C ARG A 90 -9.60 -3.01 -3.03
N MET A 91 -9.59 -2.16 -2.00
CA MET A 91 -10.30 -0.87 -2.02
C MET A 91 -9.63 0.18 -2.91
N THR A 92 -8.42 -0.05 -3.42
CA THR A 92 -7.76 0.90 -4.32
C THR A 92 -8.53 1.00 -5.64
N ASN A 93 -9.00 2.20 -5.98
CA ASN A 93 -9.83 2.46 -7.17
C ASN A 93 -9.01 3.00 -8.34
N ASP A 94 -8.30 4.11 -8.13
CA ASP A 94 -7.44 4.74 -9.11
C ASP A 94 -6.00 4.79 -8.60
N VAL A 95 -5.05 4.69 -9.52
CA VAL A 95 -3.62 4.85 -9.24
C VAL A 95 -3.03 5.81 -10.25
N ILE A 96 -2.36 6.82 -9.75
CA ILE A 96 -1.64 7.83 -10.52
C ILE A 96 -0.18 7.74 -10.08
N ILE A 97 0.73 7.58 -11.05
CA ILE A 97 2.17 7.53 -10.82
C ILE A 97 2.81 8.65 -11.62
N ASN A 98 3.48 9.57 -10.92
CA ASN A 98 4.12 10.74 -11.50
C ASN A 98 3.19 11.52 -12.45
N GLY A 99 1.94 11.70 -12.03
CA GLY A 99 0.92 12.43 -12.79
C GLY A 99 0.29 11.67 -13.96
N LYS A 100 0.68 10.41 -14.19
CA LYS A 100 0.07 9.54 -15.20
C LYS A 100 -0.91 8.58 -14.52
N VAL A 101 -2.15 8.55 -15.00
CA VAL A 101 -3.15 7.56 -14.56
C VAL A 101 -2.72 6.19 -15.07
N VAL A 102 -2.38 5.27 -14.17
CA VAL A 102 -1.97 3.90 -14.50
C VAL A 102 -3.07 2.87 -14.25
N MET A 103 -3.98 3.17 -13.33
CA MET A 103 -5.19 2.41 -13.07
C MET A 103 -6.34 3.39 -12.88
N LYS A 104 -7.49 3.12 -13.50
CA LYS A 104 -8.70 3.92 -13.34
C LYS A 104 -9.91 3.01 -13.19
N ASP A 105 -10.80 3.30 -12.24
CA ASP A 105 -11.99 2.47 -11.98
C ASP A 105 -11.61 0.98 -11.85
N ARG A 106 -10.47 0.72 -11.20
CA ARG A 106 -9.83 -0.59 -11.01
C ARG A 106 -9.33 -1.30 -12.27
N ALA A 107 -9.41 -0.68 -13.44
CA ALA A 107 -8.83 -1.18 -14.68
C ALA A 107 -7.41 -0.66 -14.86
N ILE A 108 -6.42 -1.57 -14.99
CA ILE A 108 -5.03 -1.21 -15.28
C ILE A 108 -4.92 -0.80 -16.76
N LEU A 109 -4.36 0.38 -17.02
CA LEU A 109 -4.36 1.01 -18.35
C LEU A 109 -3.05 0.85 -19.10
N THR A 110 -1.98 0.45 -18.41
CA THR A 110 -0.60 0.53 -18.95
C THR A 110 -0.03 -0.81 -19.42
N VAL A 111 -0.74 -1.91 -19.17
CA VAL A 111 -0.31 -3.26 -19.56
C VAL A 111 -1.51 -4.12 -19.96
N ASP A 112 -1.24 -5.13 -20.76
CA ASP A 112 -2.18 -6.22 -21.05
C ASP A 112 -2.15 -7.22 -19.88
N VAL A 113 -3.14 -7.11 -19.00
CA VAL A 113 -3.24 -7.92 -17.78
C VAL A 113 -3.45 -9.40 -18.11
N GLU A 114 -4.27 -9.71 -19.12
CA GLU A 114 -4.57 -11.09 -19.52
C GLU A 114 -3.32 -11.78 -20.06
N LYS A 115 -2.56 -11.11 -20.93
CA LYS A 115 -1.29 -11.61 -21.45
C LYS A 115 -0.24 -11.80 -20.36
N ILE A 116 -0.16 -10.88 -19.39
CA ILE A 116 0.76 -11.02 -18.25
C ILE A 116 0.38 -12.21 -17.38
N ASN A 117 -0.91 -12.40 -17.09
CA ASN A 117 -1.40 -13.52 -16.29
C ASN A 117 -1.11 -14.86 -16.98
N ALA A 118 -1.42 -14.98 -18.28
CA ALA A 118 -1.13 -16.19 -19.06
C ALA A 118 0.38 -16.53 -19.06
N ARG A 119 1.24 -15.53 -19.23
CA ARG A 119 2.71 -15.71 -19.15
C ARG A 119 3.14 -16.15 -17.74
N THR A 120 2.53 -15.58 -16.71
CA THR A 120 2.84 -15.89 -15.31
C THR A 120 2.46 -17.32 -14.97
N GLU A 121 1.29 -17.79 -15.40
CA GLU A 121 0.83 -19.18 -15.22
C GLU A 121 1.78 -20.18 -15.90
N ALA A 122 2.14 -19.93 -17.16
CA ALA A 122 3.09 -20.77 -17.89
C ALA A 122 4.45 -20.83 -17.17
N ARG A 123 4.96 -19.69 -16.69
CA ARG A 123 6.23 -19.62 -15.98
C ARG A 123 6.16 -20.32 -14.61
N ALA A 124 5.06 -20.19 -13.88
CA ALA A 124 4.87 -20.85 -12.60
C ALA A 124 4.98 -22.38 -12.75
N ALA A 125 4.36 -22.95 -13.78
CA ALA A 125 4.43 -24.38 -14.07
C ALA A 125 5.86 -24.88 -14.35
N GLU A 126 6.72 -24.05 -14.96
CA GLU A 126 8.14 -24.38 -15.16
C GLU A 126 8.95 -24.31 -13.86
N VAL A 127 8.71 -23.27 -13.05
CA VAL A 127 9.40 -23.09 -11.77
C VAL A 127 9.08 -24.23 -10.81
N TRP A 128 7.80 -24.61 -10.71
CA TRP A 128 7.34 -25.65 -9.79
C TRP A 128 7.85 -27.05 -10.10
N LYS A 129 8.24 -27.34 -11.36
CA LYS A 129 8.90 -28.61 -11.70
C LYS A 129 10.28 -28.76 -11.08
N ASN A 130 10.91 -27.66 -10.67
CA ASN A 130 12.27 -27.62 -10.16
C ASN A 130 12.34 -27.30 -8.66
N LEU A 131 11.20 -27.33 -7.96
CA LEU A 131 11.06 -27.23 -6.51
C LEU A 131 10.72 -28.61 -5.93
#